data_AF-A0A2E8XMA3-F1
#
_entry.id   AF-A0A2E8XMA3-F1
#
_cell.length_a   1.000
_cell.length_b   1.000
_cell.length_c   1.000
_cell.angle_alpha   90.00
_cell.angle_beta   90.00
_cell.angle_gamma   90.00
#
_symmetry.space_group_name_H-M   'P 1'
#
loop_
_entity.id
_entity.type
_entity.pdbx_description
1 polymer ?
#
loop_
_entity_poly.entity_id
_entity_poly.type
_entity_poly.pdbx_seq_one_letter_code
_entity_poly.pdbx_strand_id
1 'polypeptide(L)'
;MINENPLFRLVKLGLRSCCVAVTLVLIFACQTTDTPFRKMTDEELIAYNSTVPLEQNVICFKDLRTDSHIRKTRCMTIMDILTEAETNARTIDALNIGPQLF
;
A
#
# COMPACT_ATOMS: atom_id res chain seq x y z
N MET A 1 12.45 -51.95 -13.42
CA MET A 1 12.71 -51.49 -12.04
C MET A 1 13.93 -50.58 -12.08
N ILE A 2 13.74 -49.26 -12.02
CA ILE A 2 14.86 -48.30 -12.05
C ILE A 2 15.45 -48.23 -10.65
N ASN A 3 16.64 -48.81 -10.48
CA ASN A 3 17.41 -48.75 -9.23
C ASN A 3 18.03 -47.35 -9.09
N GLU A 4 17.26 -46.39 -8.59
CA GLU A 4 17.76 -45.05 -8.30
C GLU A 4 18.76 -45.12 -7.14
N ASN A 5 20.02 -44.81 -7.43
CA ASN A 5 21.16 -44.77 -6.51
C ASN A 5 20.81 -43.93 -5.25
N PRO A 6 21.05 -44.41 -4.01
CA PRO A 6 20.62 -43.73 -2.78
C PRO A 6 21.17 -42.31 -2.62
N LEU A 7 22.32 -42.02 -3.22
CA LEU A 7 22.92 -40.68 -3.28
C LEU A 7 22.01 -39.68 -4.03
N PHE A 8 21.34 -40.11 -5.09
CA PHE A 8 20.46 -39.27 -5.91
C PHE A 8 19.15 -38.92 -5.17
N ARG A 9 18.67 -39.81 -4.28
CA ARG A 9 17.53 -39.55 -3.40
C ARG A 9 17.86 -38.50 -2.34
N LEU A 10 19.05 -38.56 -1.74
CA LEU A 10 19.53 -37.59 -0.74
C LEU A 10 19.69 -36.19 -1.34
N VAL A 11 20.22 -36.08 -2.57
CA VAL A 11 20.35 -34.79 -3.28
C VAL A 11 18.98 -34.19 -3.60
N LYS A 12 18.02 -34.99 -4.09
CA LYS A 12 16.63 -34.54 -4.33
C LYS A 12 15.93 -34.10 -3.04
N LEU A 13 16.20 -34.76 -1.91
CA LEU A 13 15.62 -34.41 -0.61
C LEU A 13 16.20 -33.10 -0.07
N GLY A 14 17.53 -32.91 -0.19
CA GLY A 14 18.20 -31.65 0.18
C GLY A 14 17.78 -30.46 -0.68
N LEU A 15 17.63 -30.66 -1.99
CA LEU A 15 17.17 -29.61 -2.90
C LEU A 15 15.71 -29.20 -2.62
N ARG A 16 14.83 -30.17 -2.34
CA ARG A 16 13.44 -29.91 -1.93
C ARG A 16 13.37 -29.12 -0.63
N SER A 17 14.18 -29.49 0.37
CA SER A 17 14.24 -28.78 1.65
C SER A 17 14.72 -27.34 1.49
N CYS A 18 15.68 -27.09 0.60
CA CYS A 18 16.17 -25.75 0.31
C CYS A 18 15.09 -24.86 -0.34
N CYS A 19 14.36 -25.39 -1.32
CA CYS A 19 13.26 -24.65 -1.96
C CYS A 19 12.14 -24.28 -0.97
N VAL A 20 11.81 -25.18 -0.04
CA VAL A 20 10.83 -24.89 1.03
C VAL A 20 11.35 -23.81 1.97
N ALA A 21 12.63 -23.85 2.35
CA ALA A 21 13.22 -22.82 3.20
C ALA A 21 13.22 -21.44 2.51
N VAL A 22 13.59 -21.37 1.22
CA VAL A 22 13.61 -20.12 0.46
C VAL A 22 12.19 -19.53 0.30
N THR A 23 11.19 -20.37 0.01
CA THR A 23 9.81 -19.90 -0.11
C THR A 23 9.24 -19.38 1.20
N LEU A 24 9.58 -20.00 2.34
CA LEU A 24 9.18 -19.51 3.66
C LEU A 24 9.79 -18.13 3.99
N VAL A 25 11.06 -17.91 3.64
CA VAL A 25 11.73 -16.60 3.83
C VAL A 25 11.07 -15.51 2.98
N LEU A 26 10.71 -15.83 1.73
CA LEU A 26 10.06 -14.88 0.83
C LEU A 26 8.64 -14.48 1.31
N ILE A 27 7.90 -15.42 1.91
CA ILE A 27 6.55 -15.13 2.46
C ILE A 27 6.65 -14.20 3.67
N PHE A 28 7.63 -14.40 4.56
CA PHE A 28 7.84 -13.51 5.72
C PHE A 28 8.21 -12.08 5.35
N ALA A 29 8.85 -11.87 4.19
CA ALA A 29 9.20 -10.53 3.71
C ALA A 29 7.99 -9.74 3.17
N CYS A 30 6.86 -10.40 2.89
CA CYS A 30 5.66 -9.75 2.36
C CYS A 30 4.71 -9.33 3.48
N GLN A 31 5.14 -8.40 4.34
CA GLN A 31 4.26 -7.72 5.28
C GLN A 31 3.86 -6.38 4.64
N THR A 32 2.73 -6.33 3.94
CA THR A 32 2.18 -5.06 3.46
C THR A 32 1.74 -4.23 4.66
N THR A 33 2.38 -3.09 4.89
CA THR A 33 2.03 -2.16 5.98
C THR A 33 0.75 -1.37 5.71
N ASP A 34 0.07 -1.61 4.58
CA ASP A 34 -1.21 -0.99 4.27
C ASP A 34 -2.32 -1.57 5.13
N THR A 35 -2.63 -0.87 6.22
CA THR A 35 -3.87 -1.07 6.97
C THR A 35 -5.05 -0.68 6.07
N PRO A 36 -6.00 -1.59 5.81
CA PRO A 36 -7.09 -1.31 4.89
C PRO A 36 -8.17 -0.46 5.58
N PHE A 37 -7.89 0.82 5.83
CA PHE A 37 -8.79 1.78 6.49
C PHE A 37 -10.17 1.86 5.83
N ARG A 38 -10.24 1.60 4.51
CA ARG A 38 -11.50 1.53 3.76
C ARG A 38 -12.44 0.41 4.23
N LYS A 39 -11.92 -0.64 4.87
CA LYS A 39 -12.71 -1.77 5.39
C LYS A 39 -13.12 -1.56 6.84
N MET A 40 -12.60 -0.53 7.51
CA MET A 40 -12.94 -0.22 8.88
C MET A 40 -14.29 0.50 8.93
N THR A 41 -15.05 0.20 9.98
CA THR A 41 -16.23 0.95 10.40
C THR A 41 -15.84 2.31 10.95
N ASP A 42 -16.81 3.22 11.09
CA ASP A 42 -16.57 4.55 11.64
C ASP A 42 -16.04 4.46 13.09
N GLU A 43 -16.55 3.50 13.87
CA GLU A 43 -16.12 3.25 15.25
C GLU A 43 -14.67 2.77 15.32
N GLU A 44 -14.27 1.85 14.43
CA GLU A 44 -12.88 1.36 14.35
C GLU A 44 -11.93 2.49 13.94
N LEU A 45 -12.36 3.37 13.04
CA LEU A 45 -11.55 4.51 12.59
C LEU A 45 -11.36 5.55 13.70
N ILE A 46 -12.42 5.82 14.47
CA ILE A 46 -12.36 6.71 15.65
C ILE A 46 -11.42 6.13 16.71
N ALA A 47 -11.55 4.82 16.99
CA ALA A 47 -10.66 4.13 17.92
C ALA A 47 -9.20 4.23 17.47
N TYR A 48 -8.92 3.98 16.19
CA TYR A 48 -7.58 4.15 15.61
C TYR A 48 -7.05 5.58 15.78
N ASN A 49 -7.82 6.58 15.33
CA ASN A 49 -7.45 8.00 15.41
C ASN A 49 -7.26 8.51 16.84
N SER A 50 -7.83 7.85 17.85
CA SER A 50 -7.61 8.21 19.26
C SER A 50 -6.24 7.77 19.80
N THR A 51 -5.56 6.85 19.10
CA THR A 51 -4.29 6.25 19.53
C THR A 51 -3.07 6.81 18.82
N VAL A 52 -3.27 7.52 17.72
CA VAL A 52 -2.20 8.10 16.89
C VAL A 52 -2.22 9.63 17.02
N PRO A 53 -1.09 10.32 16.75
CA PRO A 53 -1.06 11.78 16.74
C PRO A 53 -1.89 12.34 15.57
N LEU A 54 -2.27 13.62 15.66
CA LEU A 54 -3.18 14.27 14.72
C LEU A 54 -2.72 14.14 13.27
N GLU A 55 -1.41 14.26 13.01
CA GLU A 55 -0.82 14.12 11.67
C GLU A 55 -1.15 12.79 11.00
N GLN A 56 -1.27 11.74 11.81
CA GLN A 56 -1.51 10.36 11.38
C GLN A 56 -2.99 9.96 11.43
N ASN A 57 -3.87 10.85 11.90
CA ASN A 57 -5.30 10.59 11.87
C ASN A 57 -5.75 10.37 10.42
N VAL A 58 -6.55 9.34 10.22
CA VAL A 58 -7.08 8.95 8.90
C VAL A 58 -8.50 9.47 8.73
N ILE A 59 -8.78 9.99 7.55
CA ILE A 59 -10.12 10.42 7.14
C ILE A 59 -10.44 9.73 5.82
N CYS A 60 -11.63 9.13 5.74
CA CYS A 60 -12.16 8.53 4.52
C CYS A 60 -13.25 9.41 3.91
N PHE A 61 -13.10 9.78 2.64
CA PHE A 61 -14.09 10.57 1.91
C PHE A 61 -14.42 9.96 0.55
N LYS A 62 -15.61 10.29 0.04
CA LYS A 62 -16.04 9.90 -1.32
C LYS A 62 -15.51 10.93 -2.29
N ASP A 63 -14.67 10.49 -3.22
CA ASP A 63 -14.06 11.37 -4.20
C ASP A 63 -15.15 11.91 -5.15
N LEU A 64 -15.23 13.24 -5.27
CA LEU A 64 -16.21 13.96 -6.10
C LEU A 64 -15.65 14.26 -7.49
N ARG A 65 -14.91 13.32 -8.08
CA ARG A 65 -14.35 13.52 -9.42
C ARG A 65 -15.48 13.64 -10.44
N THR A 66 -15.34 14.62 -11.33
CA THR A 66 -16.27 14.87 -12.44
C THR A 66 -16.10 13.90 -13.61
N ASP A 67 -15.06 13.05 -13.60
CA ASP A 67 -14.59 12.28 -14.75
C ASP A 67 -14.88 10.77 -14.70
N SER A 68 -15.49 10.25 -13.61
CA SER A 68 -15.80 8.83 -13.46
C SER A 68 -17.19 8.60 -12.85
N HIS A 69 -18.02 7.79 -13.51
CA HIS A 69 -19.31 7.35 -12.99
C HIS A 69 -19.18 6.54 -11.68
N ILE A 70 -18.02 5.90 -11.46
CA ILE A 70 -17.76 5.10 -10.26
C ILE A 70 -17.13 6.01 -9.20
N ARG A 71 -17.90 6.30 -8.15
CA ARG A 71 -17.40 7.00 -6.96
C ARG A 71 -16.41 6.09 -6.22
N LYS A 72 -15.17 6.57 -6.02
CA LYS A 72 -14.16 5.85 -5.24
C LYS A 72 -14.08 6.47 -3.84
N THR A 73 -14.16 5.64 -2.81
CA THR A 73 -13.83 6.06 -1.44
C THR A 73 -12.32 6.04 -1.29
N ARG A 74 -11.75 7.16 -0.86
CA ARG A 74 -10.33 7.32 -0.55
C ARG A 74 -10.18 7.58 0.94
N CYS A 75 -9.23 6.90 1.55
CA CYS A 75 -8.81 7.13 2.93
C CYS A 75 -7.36 7.60 2.91
N MET A 76 -7.05 8.63 3.69
CA MET A 76 -5.72 9.21 3.74
C MET A 76 -5.49 9.89 5.09
N THR A 77 -4.23 10.10 5.47
CA THR A 77 -3.90 10.80 6.71
C THR A 77 -4.12 12.30 6.57
N ILE A 78 -4.22 13.02 7.68
CA ILE A 78 -4.27 14.48 7.68
C ILE A 78 -3.03 15.08 7.00
N MET A 79 -1.83 14.53 7.24
CA MET A 79 -0.62 15.00 6.56
C MET A 79 -0.64 14.79 5.06
N ASP A 80 -1.18 13.67 4.59
CA ASP A 80 -1.33 13.44 3.15
C ASP A 80 -2.26 14.48 2.54
N ILE A 81 -3.34 14.85 3.25
CA ILE A 81 -4.32 15.85 2.77
C ILE A 81 -3.64 17.21 2.62
N LEU A 82 -2.87 17.62 3.62
CA LEU A 82 -2.15 18.88 3.61
C LEU A 82 -1.10 18.92 2.49
N THR A 83 -0.32 17.84 2.36
CA THR A 83 0.71 17.73 1.32
C THR A 83 0.08 17.80 -0.07
N GLU A 84 -1.02 17.09 -0.28
CA GLU A 84 -1.73 17.12 -1.56
C GLU A 84 -2.31 18.49 -1.86
N ALA A 85 -2.95 19.15 -0.89
CA ALA A 85 -3.46 20.50 -1.06
C ALA A 85 -2.35 21.50 -1.42
N GLU A 86 -1.18 21.39 -0.78
CA GLU A 86 -0.03 22.22 -1.09
C GLU A 86 0.51 21.97 -2.51
N THR A 87 0.65 20.71 -2.92
CA THR A 87 1.09 20.37 -4.28
C THR A 87 0.11 20.86 -5.34
N ASN A 88 -1.19 20.76 -5.08
CA ASN A 88 -2.25 21.27 -5.96
C ASN A 88 -2.18 22.79 -6.07
N ALA A 89 -2.00 23.50 -4.95
CA ALA A 89 -1.86 24.96 -4.94
C ALA A 89 -0.65 25.42 -5.78
N ARG A 90 0.52 24.77 -5.60
CA ARG A 90 1.73 25.06 -6.41
C ARG A 90 1.51 24.81 -7.90
N THR A 91 0.78 23.75 -8.23
CA THR A 91 0.44 23.41 -9.63
C THR A 91 -0.48 24.46 -10.24
N ILE A 92 -1.49 24.90 -9.50
CA ILE A 92 -2.41 25.96 -9.93
C ILE A 92 -1.65 27.28 -10.15
N ASP A 93 -0.74 27.63 -9.24
CA ASP A 93 0.09 28.82 -9.38
C ASP A 93 0.98 28.76 -10.64
N ALA A 94 1.61 27.61 -10.90
CA ALA A 94 2.40 27.39 -12.11
C ALA A 94 1.59 27.52 -13.41
N LEU A 95 0.30 27.15 -13.38
CA LEU A 95 -0.61 27.32 -14.53
C LEU A 95 -1.10 28.77 -14.69
N ASN A 96 -1.14 29.55 -13.61
CA ASN A 96 -1.53 30.95 -13.63
C ASN A 96 -0.42 31.85 -14.21
N ILE A 97 0.84 31.44 -14.04
CA ILE A 97 1.97 32.04 -14.75
C ILE A 97 1.86 31.58 -16.21
N GLY A 98 1.22 32.40 -17.06
CA GLY A 98 1.03 32.13 -18.49
C GLY A 98 2.35 31.81 -19.24
N PRO A 99 2.29 31.43 -20.53
CA PRO A 99 3.47 31.05 -21.28
C PRO A 99 4.54 32.15 -21.15
N GLN A 100 5.71 31.79 -20.62
CA GLN A 100 6.86 32.68 -20.64
C GLN A 100 7.29 32.82 -22.10
N LEU A 101 6.72 33.81 -22.77
CA LEU A 101 7.16 34.27 -24.08
C LEU A 101 8.51 34.95 -23.85
N PHE A 102 9.57 34.16 -24.00
CA PHE A 102 10.88 34.67 -24.37
C PHE A 102 10.92 34.87 -25.88
#